data_AF-A0A522V0Y8-F1
#
_entry.id   AF-A0A522V0Y8-F1
#
_cell.length_a   1.000
_cell.length_b   1.000
_cell.length_c   1.000
_cell.angle_alpha   90.00
_cell.angle_beta   90.00
_cell.angle_gamma   90.00
#
_symmetry.space_group_name_H-M   'P 1'
#
loop_
_entity.id
_entity.type
_entity.pdbx_description
1 polymer ?
#
loop_
_entity_poly.entity_id
_entity_poly.type
_entity_poly.pdbx_seq_one_letter_code
_entity_poly.pdbx_strand_id
1 'polypeptide(L)'
;MRRLIVIAKGNTGQSRSVADFLLAWWNAGSCGSFDMTTLWAVDGAITDDMVAVFRLIADRHEYPTAYGLGPDFEKIVAEWRPELLKN
;
A
#
# COMPACT_ATOMS: atom_id res chain seq x y z
N MET A 1 8.52 2.44 4.60
CA MET A 1 7.75 1.16 4.63
C MET A 1 6.98 0.92 5.92
N ARG A 2 7.59 0.65 7.10
CA ARG A 2 6.84 0.36 8.34
C ARG A 2 5.82 1.42 8.75
N ARG A 3 6.16 2.72 8.60
CA ARG A 3 5.23 3.82 8.85
C ARG A 3 4.02 3.80 7.90
N LEU A 4 4.24 3.54 6.61
CA LEU A 4 3.15 3.38 5.63
C LEU A 4 2.20 2.24 5.98
N ILE A 5 2.71 1.11 6.50
CA ILE A 5 1.86 -0.01 6.95
C ILE A 5 0.92 0.42 8.08
N VAL A 6 1.42 1.21 9.04
CA VAL A 6 0.59 1.75 10.13
C VAL A 6 -0.46 2.71 9.57
N ILE A 7 -0.08 3.61 8.66
CA ILE A 7 -0.99 4.59 8.05
C ILE A 7 -2.08 3.90 7.22
N ALA A 8 -1.73 2.89 6.43
CA ALA A 8 -2.64 2.14 5.57
C ALA A 8 -3.74 1.39 6.35
N LYS A 9 -3.51 1.12 7.64
CA LYS A 9 -4.50 0.50 8.55
C LYS A 9 -5.36 1.53 9.30
N GLY A 10 -5.13 2.82 9.05
CA GLY A 10 -6.02 3.88 9.54
C GLY A 10 -7.27 4.03 8.68
N ASN A 11 -8.06 5.06 8.97
CA ASN A 11 -9.39 5.28 8.40
C ASN A 11 -9.55 6.67 7.73
N THR A 12 -8.44 7.28 7.30
CA THR A 12 -8.46 8.60 6.64
C THR A 12 -8.38 8.47 5.12
N GLY A 13 -8.61 9.57 4.41
CA GLY A 13 -8.35 9.63 2.96
C GLY A 13 -6.90 9.31 2.62
N GLN A 14 -5.94 9.80 3.41
CA GLN A 14 -4.53 9.48 3.22
C GLN A 14 -4.23 8.00 3.52
N SER A 15 -4.90 7.41 4.52
CA SER A 15 -4.82 5.97 4.78
C SER A 15 -5.26 5.16 3.57
N ARG A 16 -6.36 5.54 2.91
CA ARG A 16 -6.81 4.93 1.66
C ARG A 16 -5.76 5.06 0.56
N SER A 17 -5.21 6.25 0.36
CA SER A 17 -4.17 6.50 -0.64
C SER A 17 -2.93 5.62 -0.43
N VAL A 18 -2.47 5.48 0.80
CA VAL A 18 -1.33 4.62 1.13
C VAL A 18 -1.69 3.14 0.95
N ALA A 19 -2.90 2.72 1.34
CA ALA A 19 -3.37 1.37 1.13
C ALA A 19 -3.43 1.01 -0.36
N ASP A 20 -3.98 1.89 -1.20
CA ASP A 20 -4.08 1.66 -2.65
C ASP A 20 -2.69 1.52 -3.29
N PHE A 21 -1.71 2.33 -2.88
CA PHE A 21 -0.32 2.19 -3.33
C PHE A 21 0.31 0.85 -2.93
N LEU A 22 0.21 0.50 -1.64
CA LEU A 22 0.79 -0.75 -1.15
C LEU A 22 0.12 -1.95 -1.82
N LEU A 23 -1.20 -1.99 -1.85
CA LEU A 23 -1.95 -3.09 -2.45
C LEU A 23 -1.69 -3.24 -3.96
N ALA A 24 -1.46 -2.14 -4.69
CA ALA A 24 -1.03 -2.20 -6.09
C ALA A 24 0.33 -2.87 -6.25
N TRP A 25 1.29 -2.65 -5.34
CA TRP A 25 2.55 -3.40 -5.32
C TRP A 25 2.34 -4.88 -5.00
N TRP A 26 1.43 -5.21 -4.08
CA TRP A 26 1.16 -6.60 -3.71
C TRP A 26 0.51 -7.41 -4.83
N ASN A 27 -0.59 -6.90 -5.38
CA ASN A 27 -1.31 -7.52 -6.51
C ASN A 27 -2.27 -6.51 -7.14
N ALA A 28 -1.81 -5.81 -8.18
CA ALA A 28 -2.64 -4.84 -8.89
C ALA A 28 -3.86 -5.46 -9.62
N GLY A 29 -3.78 -6.73 -10.03
CA GLY A 29 -4.86 -7.40 -10.77
C GLY A 29 -6.09 -7.68 -9.90
N SER A 30 -5.87 -8.03 -8.62
CA SER A 30 -6.95 -8.29 -7.67
C SER A 30 -7.26 -7.09 -6.78
N CYS A 31 -6.23 -6.37 -6.32
CA CYS A 31 -6.41 -5.28 -5.35
C CYS A 31 -6.62 -3.90 -6.01
N GLY A 32 -6.44 -3.80 -7.32
CA GLY A 32 -6.53 -2.56 -8.08
C GLY A 32 -5.19 -1.84 -8.24
N SER A 33 -5.18 -0.86 -9.15
CA SER A 33 -4.00 -0.04 -9.47
C SER A 33 -3.86 1.18 -8.56
N PHE A 34 -2.73 1.87 -8.69
CA PHE A 34 -2.47 3.14 -8.01
C PHE A 34 -2.35 4.28 -9.03
N ASP A 35 -3.14 5.35 -8.83
CA ASP A 35 -3.07 6.58 -9.64
C ASP A 35 -1.98 7.51 -9.07
N MET A 36 -0.99 7.88 -9.90
CA MET A 36 0.13 8.73 -9.49
C MET A 36 -0.30 10.13 -9.03
N THR A 37 -1.44 10.64 -9.50
CA THR A 37 -1.98 11.94 -9.04
C THR A 37 -2.43 11.91 -7.58
N THR A 38 -2.64 10.71 -7.01
CA THR A 38 -2.93 10.50 -5.59
C THR A 38 -1.84 11.08 -4.68
N LEU A 39 -0.60 11.19 -5.16
CA LEU A 39 0.51 11.78 -4.40
C LEU A 39 0.29 13.27 -4.06
N TRP A 40 -0.60 13.97 -4.76
CA TRP A 40 -0.92 15.38 -4.46
C TRP A 40 -1.77 15.55 -3.20
N ALA A 41 -2.45 14.48 -2.75
CA ALA A 41 -3.43 14.51 -1.66
C ALA A 41 -2.89 13.97 -0.32
N VAL A 42 -1.62 13.54 -0.28
CA VAL A 42 -0.96 13.02 0.92
C VAL A 42 0.07 14.01 1.45
N ASP A 43 0.31 13.98 2.76
CA ASP A 43 1.32 14.83 3.38
C ASP A 43 2.71 14.54 2.82
N GLY A 44 3.57 15.57 2.71
CA GLY A 44 4.90 15.43 2.11
C GLY A 44 5.75 14.32 2.73
N ALA A 45 5.69 14.14 4.05
CA ALA A 45 6.41 13.07 4.72
C ALA A 45 5.90 11.66 4.34
N ILE A 46 4.62 11.52 3.97
CA ILE A 46 4.05 10.27 3.47
C ILE A 46 4.50 10.04 2.03
N THR A 47 4.50 11.09 1.21
CA THR A 47 5.05 11.06 -0.16
C THR A 47 6.50 10.56 -0.17
N ASP A 48 7.35 11.11 0.71
CA ASP A 48 8.76 10.69 0.81
C ASP A 48 8.90 9.20 1.12
N ASP A 49 8.07 8.68 2.03
CA ASP A 49 8.04 7.25 2.35
C ASP A 49 7.57 6.39 1.17
N MET A 50 6.57 6.86 0.41
CA MET A 50 6.05 6.16 -0.77
C MET A 50 7.10 6.11 -1.88
N VAL A 51 7.83 7.20 -2.11
CA VAL A 51 8.95 7.26 -3.06
C VAL A 51 10.07 6.30 -2.65
N ALA A 52 10.40 6.22 -1.35
CA ALA A 52 11.39 5.27 -0.86
C ALA A 52 10.98 3.80 -1.12
N VAL A 53 9.70 3.47 -0.97
CA VAL A 53 9.17 2.14 -1.33
C VAL A 53 9.17 1.93 -2.84
N PHE A 54 8.80 2.93 -3.64
CA PHE A 54 8.87 2.82 -5.09
C PHE A 54 10.29 2.51 -5.59
N ARG A 55 11.29 3.19 -5.01
CA ARG A 55 12.70 2.89 -5.28
C ARG A 55 13.07 1.46 -4.87
N LEU A 56 12.62 1.00 -3.70
CA LEU A 56 12.85 -0.37 -3.25
C LEU A 56 12.28 -1.39 -4.26
N ILE A 57 11.07 -1.15 -4.77
CA ILE A 57 10.41 -2.01 -5.77
C ILE A 57 11.27 -2.10 -7.04
N ALA A 58 11.73 -0.95 -7.55
CA ALA A 58 12.58 -0.87 -8.73
C ALA A 58 13.94 -1.56 -8.55
N ASP A 59 14.52 -1.47 -7.35
CA ASP A 59 15.85 -2.02 -7.07
C ASP A 59 15.83 -3.54 -6.78
N ARG A 60 14.76 -4.05 -6.12
CA ARG A 60 14.74 -5.41 -5.57
C ARG A 60 13.86 -6.39 -6.33
N HIS A 61 12.83 -5.93 -7.03
CA HIS A 61 11.86 -6.82 -7.71
C HIS A 61 11.22 -7.87 -6.78
N GLU A 62 11.05 -7.54 -5.50
CA GLU A 62 10.49 -8.42 -4.48
C GLU A 62 9.07 -8.01 -4.10
N TYR A 63 8.27 -8.98 -3.67
CA TYR A 63 6.97 -8.73 -3.06
C TYR A 63 7.11 -8.42 -1.56
N PRO A 64 6.10 -7.78 -0.94
CA PRO A 64 6.16 -7.47 0.49
C PRO A 64 6.30 -8.69 1.41
N THR A 65 5.97 -9.91 0.94
CA THR A 65 6.22 -11.18 1.64
C THR A 65 7.70 -11.42 1.95
N ALA A 66 8.61 -10.96 1.09
CA ALA A 66 10.06 -11.09 1.31
C ALA A 66 10.53 -10.35 2.58
N TYR A 67 9.74 -9.39 3.06
CA TYR A 67 10.00 -8.61 4.27
C TYR A 67 9.13 -9.02 5.46
N GLY A 68 8.41 -10.14 5.38
CA GLY A 68 7.52 -10.63 6.43
C GLY A 68 6.22 -9.82 6.61
N LEU A 69 5.85 -9.01 5.61
CA LEU A 69 4.69 -8.10 5.71
C LEU A 69 3.37 -8.72 5.24
N GLY A 70 3.35 -10.00 4.84
CA GLY A 70 2.12 -10.66 4.35
C GLY A 70 0.90 -10.48 5.29
N PRO A 71 1.02 -10.76 6.59
CA PRO A 71 -0.08 -10.57 7.54
C PRO A 71 -0.54 -9.10 7.67
N ASP A 72 0.34 -8.14 7.41
CA ASP A 72 -0.03 -6.73 7.41
C ASP A 72 -0.82 -6.35 6.17
N PHE A 73 -0.44 -6.88 5.01
CA PHE A 73 -1.15 -6.69 3.75
C PHE A 73 -2.52 -7.36 3.77
N GLU A 74 -2.65 -8.56 4.34
CA GLU A 74 -3.95 -9.22 4.54
C GLU A 74 -4.91 -8.35 5.36
N LYS A 75 -4.41 -7.69 6.43
CA LYS A 75 -5.21 -6.74 7.21
C LYS A 75 -5.61 -5.50 6.40
N ILE A 76 -4.71 -4.98 5.56
CA ILE A 76 -5.02 -3.84 4.69
C ILE A 76 -6.06 -4.23 3.62
N VAL A 77 -5.99 -5.45 3.07
CA VAL A 77 -7.02 -6.01 2.18
C VAL A 77 -8.36 -6.10 2.91
N ALA A 78 -8.38 -6.64 4.13
CA ALA A 78 -9.61 -6.76 4.91
C ALA A 78 -10.30 -5.41 5.14
N GLU A 79 -9.52 -4.36 5.38
CA GLU A 79 -10.03 -3.00 5.60
C GLU A 79 -10.56 -2.36 4.31
N TRP A 80 -9.80 -2.46 3.21
CA TRP A 80 -10.03 -1.62 2.04
C TRP A 80 -10.56 -2.34 0.79
N ARG A 81 -10.52 -3.68 0.80
CA ARG A 81 -11.02 -4.58 -0.25
C ARG A 81 -11.76 -5.78 0.37
N PRO A 82 -12.73 -5.57 1.30
CA PRO A 82 -13.41 -6.67 1.98
C PRO A 82 -14.15 -7.61 1.03
N GLU A 83 -14.49 -7.17 -0.18
CA GLU A 83 -15.05 -7.99 -1.25
C GLU A 83 -14.12 -9.12 -1.71
N LEU A 84 -12.80 -8.96 -1.59
CA LEU A 84 -11.82 -9.98 -1.96
C LEU A 84 -11.71 -11.10 -0.92
N LEU A 85 -12.34 -10.93 0.25
CA LEU A 85 -12.37 -11.95 1.31
C LEU A 85 -13.61 -12.84 1.25
N LYS A 86 -14.58 -12.50 0.41
CA LYS A 86 -15.83 -13.25 0.28
C LYS A 86 -15.68 -14.22 -0.88
N ASN A 87 -15.69 -15.52 -0.56
CA ASN A 87 -15.88 -16.61 -1.53
C ASN A 87 -17.35 -16.74 -1.88
#